data_AF-A0A482ZKU0-F1
#
_entry.id   AF-A0A482ZKU0-F1
#
_cell.length_a   1.000
_cell.length_b   1.000
_cell.length_c   1.000
_cell.angle_alpha   90.00
_cell.angle_beta   90.00
_cell.angle_gamma   90.00
#
_symmetry.space_group_name_H-M   'P 1'
#
loop_
_entity.id
_entity.type
_entity.pdbx_description
1 polymer ?
#
loop_
_entity_poly.entity_id
_entity_poly.type
_entity_poly.pdbx_seq_one_letter_code
_entity_poly.pdbx_strand_id
1 'polypeptide(L)'
;MSILKEIFAKNVLFSKFSNLELSKLSHTTEHQIFESGETIFSHNQEVKHYYLIKSGEVIITNESGESKTLGQNSSFGDESLLGLELGLCSITTKTYCEFLVIDAESIITLKSFKESKRIVSDNLLFNLSKKNKIAAQEQSDSKQHNYLFNLLAWLSTIVAPLLIVYFLSGLDYPPNQEQLLLIYIFLSAIFMWIFKLVPEFVPALYLLLGMILLSLAPVHIALSGFYANAFFLIISLSIIGAIIGLSNVSYRLLLYLLKFNVNSKVWLHFVLFISGLFLTPIIPSTNGRVSILYNLFNETMSLCQIPKGSLEYQRLLASTIGGISLMSPIFLTSKTINLVALGMLSSQEQFSFQFYYWFLSASLVGLILLAFYALLTWLLFSNNHTNNIDIDSLKEQTQILGKITATEVLAIGSILIFIIMVFTSNIHNMPISWLAILLAFSLFALGALKRKNFNSAIDWDFLILLAGLLSFTNVMTYLEIDIWISHYMNWLSVIINYSFIGFVAILSVVIFLFRLMMPINIVVILLAGILVPVATNSSVSPWLVIFIILLFSESHTYNFTASYILSFFSAIKDSAFYGRILTLQILLYGVKFLAVIISIPFWVSLGILSL
;
A
#
# COMPACT_ATOMS: atom_id res chain seq x y z
N MET A 1 -34.59 -14.87 -15.38
CA MET A 1 -33.33 -14.89 -14.59
C MET A 1 -33.20 -16.13 -13.66
N SER A 2 -34.28 -16.82 -13.25
CA SER A 2 -34.20 -17.97 -12.32
C SER A 2 -33.50 -19.22 -12.88
N ILE A 3 -33.77 -19.59 -14.14
CA ILE A 3 -33.24 -20.84 -14.75
C ILE A 3 -31.74 -20.75 -15.05
N LEU A 4 -31.26 -19.64 -15.62
CA LEU A 4 -29.83 -19.38 -15.86
C LEU A 4 -29.02 -19.42 -14.56
N LYS A 5 -29.57 -18.85 -13.49
CA LYS A 5 -28.92 -18.84 -12.17
C LYS A 5 -28.77 -20.25 -11.59
N GLU A 6 -29.76 -21.12 -11.78
CA GLU A 6 -29.64 -22.53 -11.35
C GLU A 6 -28.59 -23.30 -12.13
N ILE A 7 -28.45 -23.05 -13.44
CA ILE A 7 -27.44 -23.70 -14.28
C ILE A 7 -26.03 -23.22 -13.89
N PHE A 8 -25.84 -21.90 -13.69
CA PHE A 8 -24.58 -21.35 -13.21
C PHE A 8 -24.21 -21.86 -11.80
N ALA A 9 -25.18 -21.96 -10.89
CA ALA A 9 -24.93 -22.44 -9.53
C ALA A 9 -24.52 -23.92 -9.47
N LYS A 10 -24.95 -24.73 -10.45
CA LYS A 10 -24.60 -26.15 -10.56
C LYS A 10 -23.24 -26.39 -11.23
N ASN A 11 -22.68 -25.40 -11.92
CA ASN A 11 -21.37 -25.52 -12.54
C ASN A 11 -20.25 -25.15 -11.55
N VAL A 12 -19.18 -25.95 -11.53
CA VAL A 12 -18.07 -25.85 -10.57
C VAL A 12 -17.30 -24.52 -10.67
N LEU A 13 -17.23 -23.92 -11.87
CA LEU A 13 -16.56 -22.64 -12.07
C LEU A 13 -17.40 -21.49 -11.51
N PHE A 14 -18.67 -21.43 -11.90
CA PHE A 14 -19.56 -20.31 -11.62
C PHE A 14 -20.17 -20.34 -10.20
N SER A 15 -20.11 -21.46 -9.48
CA SER A 15 -20.59 -21.55 -8.09
C SER A 15 -19.83 -20.64 -7.11
N LYS A 16 -18.63 -20.16 -7.49
CA LYS A 16 -17.81 -19.24 -6.68
C LYS A 16 -17.99 -17.77 -7.06
N PHE A 17 -18.75 -17.49 -8.12
CA PHE A 17 -18.90 -16.13 -8.64
C PHE A 17 -19.95 -15.39 -7.82
N SER A 18 -19.72 -14.08 -7.63
CA SER A 18 -20.71 -13.24 -6.96
C SER A 18 -21.96 -13.08 -7.82
N ASN A 19 -23.11 -12.81 -7.20
CA ASN A 19 -24.36 -12.58 -7.94
C ASN A 19 -24.25 -11.43 -8.98
N LEU A 20 -23.37 -10.46 -8.75
CA LEU A 20 -23.11 -9.33 -9.65
C LEU A 20 -22.29 -9.74 -10.88
N GLU A 21 -21.35 -10.67 -10.73
CA GLU A 21 -20.60 -11.21 -11.86
C GLU A 21 -21.46 -12.15 -12.71
N LEU A 22 -22.32 -12.95 -12.06
CA LEU A 22 -23.29 -13.80 -12.76
C LEU A 22 -24.32 -13.00 -13.57
N SER A 23 -24.75 -11.83 -13.08
CA SER A 23 -25.65 -10.96 -13.86
C SER A 23 -24.97 -10.37 -15.08
N LYS A 24 -23.71 -9.92 -14.97
CA LYS A 24 -22.92 -9.44 -16.11
C LYS A 24 -22.78 -10.51 -17.19
N LEU A 25 -22.46 -11.74 -16.79
CA LEU A 25 -22.35 -12.88 -17.72
C LEU A 25 -23.68 -13.22 -18.37
N SER A 26 -24.80 -13.11 -17.65
CA SER A 26 -26.12 -13.43 -18.21
C SER A 26 -26.53 -12.54 -19.39
N HIS A 27 -25.99 -11.32 -19.47
CA HIS A 27 -26.22 -10.42 -20.61
C HIS A 27 -25.36 -10.75 -21.84
N THR A 28 -24.24 -11.44 -21.66
CA THR A 28 -23.31 -11.84 -22.72
C THR A 28 -23.40 -13.32 -23.06
N THR A 29 -24.35 -14.04 -22.46
CA THR A 29 -24.57 -15.47 -22.70
C THR A 29 -25.57 -15.67 -23.84
N GLU A 30 -25.15 -16.41 -24.87
CA GLU A 30 -26.01 -16.82 -25.98
C GLU A 30 -26.49 -18.26 -25.82
N HIS A 31 -27.65 -18.59 -26.40
CA HIS A 31 -28.18 -19.94 -26.41
C HIS A 31 -27.99 -20.55 -27.79
N GLN A 32 -27.27 -21.65 -27.89
CA GLN A 32 -27.04 -22.37 -29.15
C GLN A 32 -27.53 -23.81 -29.05
N ILE A 33 -28.01 -24.33 -30.19
CA ILE A 33 -28.62 -25.65 -30.30
C ILE A 33 -27.90 -26.38 -31.44
N PHE A 34 -27.54 -27.64 -31.20
CA PHE A 34 -26.87 -28.48 -32.18
C PHE A 34 -27.61 -29.82 -32.31
N GLU A 35 -27.73 -30.31 -33.54
CA GLU A 35 -28.30 -31.63 -33.84
C GLU A 35 -27.30 -32.75 -33.50
N SER A 36 -27.77 -34.00 -33.47
CA SER A 36 -26.91 -35.16 -33.16
C SER A 36 -25.91 -35.42 -34.29
N GLY A 37 -24.63 -35.54 -33.95
CA GLY A 37 -23.54 -35.81 -34.90
C GLY A 37 -22.82 -34.56 -35.42
N GLU A 38 -23.19 -33.37 -34.97
CA GLU A 38 -22.54 -32.11 -35.36
C GLU A 38 -21.22 -31.88 -34.59
N THR A 39 -20.22 -31.33 -35.27
CA THR A 39 -18.93 -30.97 -34.67
C THR A 39 -18.95 -29.50 -34.27
N ILE A 40 -18.74 -29.19 -32.99
CA ILE A 40 -18.77 -27.82 -32.46
C ILE A 40 -17.48 -27.08 -32.80
N PHE A 41 -16.34 -27.72 -32.52
CA PHE A 41 -15.04 -27.34 -33.05
C PHE A 41 -14.13 -28.58 -33.12
N SER A 42 -13.22 -28.57 -34.07
CA SER A 42 -12.21 -29.61 -34.25
C SER A 42 -10.87 -29.19 -33.63
N HIS A 43 -10.02 -30.19 -33.41
CA HIS A 43 -8.66 -29.98 -32.95
C HIS A 43 -7.93 -28.95 -33.82
N ASN A 44 -7.21 -28.03 -33.19
CA ASN A 44 -6.46 -26.96 -33.83
C ASN A 44 -7.32 -25.89 -34.55
N GLN A 45 -8.63 -25.82 -34.28
CA GLN A 45 -9.46 -24.68 -34.65
C GLN A 45 -9.47 -23.60 -33.55
N GLU A 46 -9.74 -22.37 -33.96
CA GLU A 46 -9.78 -21.22 -33.06
C GLU A 46 -10.95 -21.34 -32.07
N VAL A 47 -10.68 -21.28 -30.76
CA VAL A 47 -11.71 -21.40 -29.70
C VAL A 47 -11.77 -20.10 -28.90
N LYS A 48 -12.82 -19.31 -29.11
CA LYS A 48 -13.06 -18.02 -28.42
C LYS A 48 -14.12 -18.07 -27.33
N HIS A 49 -14.85 -19.19 -27.26
CA HIS A 49 -16.02 -19.30 -26.41
C HIS A 49 -15.90 -20.45 -25.41
N TYR A 50 -16.56 -20.25 -24.28
CA TYR A 50 -16.76 -21.24 -23.23
C TYR A 50 -18.19 -21.75 -23.27
N TYR A 51 -18.36 -23.08 -23.20
CA TYR A 51 -19.64 -23.74 -23.41
C TYR A 51 -20.11 -24.46 -22.15
N LEU A 52 -21.37 -24.26 -21.78
CA LEU A 52 -22.04 -24.96 -20.69
C LEU A 52 -23.16 -25.85 -21.24
N ILE A 53 -23.17 -27.13 -20.87
CA ILE A 53 -24.16 -28.11 -21.34
C ILE A 53 -25.45 -27.98 -20.53
N LYS A 54 -26.50 -27.45 -21.15
CA LYS A 54 -27.84 -27.32 -20.55
C LYS A 54 -28.63 -28.62 -20.68
N SER A 55 -28.54 -29.32 -21.81
CA SER A 55 -29.13 -30.65 -22.05
C SER A 55 -28.36 -31.38 -23.16
N GLY A 56 -28.34 -32.71 -23.11
CA GLY A 56 -27.66 -33.56 -24.10
C GLY A 56 -26.30 -34.11 -23.64
N GLU A 57 -25.67 -34.90 -24.52
CA GLU A 57 -24.34 -35.49 -24.34
C GLU A 57 -23.41 -35.11 -25.50
N VAL A 58 -22.17 -34.74 -25.18
CA VAL A 58 -21.10 -34.50 -26.16
C VAL A 58 -19.95 -35.46 -25.95
N ILE A 59 -19.22 -35.77 -27.02
CA ILE A 59 -18.00 -36.56 -27.01
C ILE A 59 -16.82 -35.64 -27.28
N ILE A 60 -15.89 -35.59 -26.34
CA ILE A 60 -14.58 -34.96 -26.50
C ILE A 60 -13.61 -36.01 -27.00
N THR A 61 -12.92 -35.73 -28.10
CA THR A 61 -11.87 -36.59 -28.67
C THR A 61 -10.53 -35.85 -28.66
N ASN A 62 -9.52 -36.44 -28.01
CA ASN A 62 -8.18 -35.87 -27.95
C ASN A 62 -7.36 -36.27 -29.20
N GLU A 63 -6.22 -35.63 -29.44
CA GLU A 63 -5.30 -35.97 -30.56
C GLU A 63 -4.92 -37.46 -30.62
N SER A 64 -4.83 -38.14 -29.47
CA SER A 64 -4.52 -39.57 -29.37
C SER A 64 -5.66 -40.50 -29.79
N GLY A 65 -6.82 -39.97 -30.19
CA GLY A 65 -8.01 -40.73 -30.57
C GLY A 65 -8.84 -41.22 -29.39
N GLU A 66 -8.50 -40.82 -28.15
CA GLU A 66 -9.26 -41.17 -26.95
C GLU A 66 -10.51 -40.29 -26.83
N SER A 67 -11.66 -40.92 -26.56
CA SER A 67 -12.96 -40.24 -26.47
C SER A 67 -13.55 -40.29 -25.06
N LYS A 68 -14.06 -39.15 -24.56
CA LYS A 68 -14.76 -39.05 -23.27
C LYS A 68 -16.12 -38.37 -23.45
N THR A 69 -17.16 -38.89 -22.80
CA THR A 69 -18.52 -38.31 -22.88
C THR A 69 -18.74 -37.32 -21.73
N LEU A 70 -19.23 -36.14 -22.06
CA LEU A 70 -19.66 -35.10 -21.13
C LEU A 70 -21.18 -34.94 -21.22
N GLY A 71 -21.84 -34.83 -20.06
CA GLY A 71 -23.30 -34.70 -19.96
C GLY A 71 -23.75 -33.39 -19.32
N GLN A 72 -25.03 -33.31 -18.98
CA GLN A 72 -25.66 -32.13 -18.40
C GLN A 72 -24.90 -31.56 -17.18
N ASN A 73 -24.82 -30.22 -17.09
CA ASN A 73 -24.08 -29.43 -16.08
C ASN A 73 -22.54 -29.46 -16.18
N SER A 74 -21.97 -30.20 -17.12
CA SER A 74 -20.55 -30.09 -17.44
C SER A 74 -20.29 -28.93 -18.43
N SER A 75 -19.02 -28.64 -18.67
CA SER A 75 -18.57 -27.54 -19.53
C SER A 75 -17.29 -27.89 -20.27
N PHE A 76 -17.02 -27.18 -21.35
CA PHE A 76 -15.83 -27.35 -22.19
C PHE A 76 -15.43 -26.02 -22.86
N GLY A 77 -14.25 -25.97 -23.47
CA GLY A 77 -13.63 -24.73 -23.96
C GLY A 77 -12.76 -24.04 -22.91
N ASP A 78 -12.25 -24.79 -21.93
CA ASP A 78 -11.33 -24.31 -20.89
C ASP A 78 -10.05 -23.70 -21.49
N GLU A 79 -9.67 -24.11 -22.71
CA GLU A 79 -8.56 -23.58 -23.51
C GLU A 79 -8.68 -22.07 -23.71
N SER A 80 -9.88 -21.60 -24.10
CA SER A 80 -10.17 -20.19 -24.34
C SER A 80 -10.01 -19.34 -23.07
N LEU A 81 -10.34 -19.90 -21.90
CA LEU A 81 -10.22 -19.24 -20.60
C LEU A 81 -8.77 -19.20 -20.09
N LEU A 82 -7.91 -20.11 -20.55
CA LEU A 82 -6.48 -20.14 -20.23
C LEU A 82 -5.61 -19.32 -21.19
N GLY A 83 -6.21 -18.73 -22.23
CA GLY A 83 -5.52 -17.94 -23.25
C GLY A 83 -4.87 -18.81 -24.34
N LEU A 84 -5.32 -20.05 -24.53
CA LEU A 84 -4.94 -20.88 -25.66
C LEU A 84 -5.87 -20.56 -26.84
N GLU A 85 -5.31 -20.10 -27.95
CA GLU A 85 -6.10 -19.70 -29.13
C GLU A 85 -6.64 -20.90 -29.91
N LEU A 86 -6.02 -22.08 -29.77
CA LEU A 86 -6.33 -23.29 -30.53
C LEU A 86 -6.90 -24.38 -29.62
N GLY A 87 -7.99 -25.01 -30.07
CA GLY A 87 -8.67 -26.09 -29.36
C GLY A 87 -7.79 -27.35 -29.29
N LEU A 88 -7.60 -27.89 -28.09
CA LEU A 88 -6.77 -29.08 -27.87
C LEU A 88 -7.50 -30.39 -28.22
N CYS A 89 -8.83 -30.36 -28.32
CA CYS A 89 -9.68 -31.54 -28.57
C CYS A 89 -10.72 -31.24 -29.65
N SER A 90 -11.26 -32.28 -30.30
CA SER A 90 -12.46 -32.16 -31.14
C SER A 90 -13.71 -32.52 -30.36
N ILE A 91 -14.75 -31.70 -30.47
CA ILE A 91 -16.01 -31.88 -29.72
C ILE A 91 -17.15 -32.15 -30.68
N THR A 92 -17.82 -33.28 -30.50
CA THR A 92 -18.95 -33.73 -31.32
C THR A 92 -20.17 -34.01 -30.46
N THR A 93 -21.35 -33.62 -30.93
CA THR A 93 -22.61 -33.90 -30.24
C THR A 93 -23.01 -35.36 -30.45
N LYS A 94 -23.36 -36.06 -29.36
CA LYS A 94 -23.85 -37.44 -29.42
C LYS A 94 -25.37 -37.47 -29.52
N THR A 95 -26.04 -36.57 -28.82
CA THR A 95 -27.50 -36.37 -28.87
C THR A 95 -27.82 -34.95 -29.34
N TYR A 96 -29.10 -34.63 -29.50
CA TYR A 96 -29.55 -33.24 -29.51
C TYR A 96 -29.03 -32.52 -28.26
N CYS A 97 -28.38 -31.38 -28.43
CA CYS A 97 -27.73 -30.64 -27.34
C CYS A 97 -28.13 -29.16 -27.33
N GLU A 98 -28.36 -28.63 -26.14
CA GLU A 98 -28.51 -27.20 -25.89
C GLU A 98 -27.33 -26.69 -25.06
N PHE A 99 -26.69 -25.61 -25.52
CA PHE A 99 -25.57 -24.97 -24.82
C PHE A 99 -25.86 -23.52 -24.46
N LEU A 100 -25.27 -23.10 -23.35
CA LEU A 100 -25.04 -21.68 -23.05
C LEU A 100 -23.62 -21.34 -23.47
N VAL A 101 -23.47 -20.42 -24.41
CA VAL A 101 -22.21 -19.99 -25.00
C VAL A 101 -21.83 -18.64 -24.42
N ILE A 102 -20.62 -18.55 -23.88
CA ILE A 102 -20.13 -17.35 -23.21
C ILE A 102 -18.79 -16.98 -23.83
N ASP A 103 -18.63 -15.72 -24.15
CA ASP A 103 -17.35 -15.19 -24.61
C ASP A 103 -16.27 -15.28 -23.51
N ALA A 104 -15.10 -15.81 -23.86
CA ALA A 104 -14.02 -16.06 -22.91
C ALA A 104 -13.47 -14.77 -22.30
N GLU A 105 -13.36 -13.69 -23.07
CA GLU A 105 -12.89 -12.39 -22.57
C GLU A 105 -13.81 -11.83 -21.48
N SER A 106 -15.11 -12.01 -21.67
CA SER A 106 -16.12 -11.63 -20.68
C SER A 106 -15.99 -12.37 -19.34
N ILE A 107 -15.43 -13.59 -19.33
CA ILE A 107 -15.16 -14.35 -18.11
C ILE A 107 -13.80 -13.98 -17.51
N ILE A 108 -12.75 -13.87 -18.35
CA ILE A 108 -11.36 -13.60 -17.91
C ILE A 108 -11.23 -12.25 -17.19
N THR A 109 -12.06 -11.28 -17.57
CA THR A 109 -12.07 -9.93 -16.96
C THR A 109 -12.62 -9.91 -15.53
N LEU A 110 -13.33 -10.95 -15.09
CA LEU A 110 -13.98 -11.02 -13.79
C LEU A 110 -13.00 -11.37 -12.67
N LYS A 111 -13.28 -10.87 -11.46
CA LYS A 111 -12.39 -11.03 -10.30
C LYS A 111 -12.44 -12.46 -9.78
N SER A 112 -13.65 -13.03 -9.68
CA SER A 112 -13.84 -14.41 -9.25
C SER A 112 -13.17 -15.44 -10.16
N PHE A 113 -13.01 -15.12 -11.45
CA PHE A 113 -12.25 -15.96 -12.38
C PHE A 113 -10.77 -16.04 -12.00
N LYS A 114 -10.13 -14.92 -11.66
CA LYS A 114 -8.71 -14.91 -11.26
C LYS A 114 -8.44 -15.76 -10.02
N GLU A 115 -9.39 -15.80 -9.09
CA GLU A 115 -9.31 -16.63 -7.89
C GLU A 115 -9.65 -18.11 -8.16
N SER A 116 -10.40 -18.40 -9.24
CA SER A 116 -10.82 -19.75 -9.65
C SER A 116 -10.07 -20.30 -10.86
N LYS A 117 -9.07 -19.59 -11.41
CA LYS A 117 -8.27 -20.00 -12.57
C LYS A 117 -7.68 -21.41 -12.40
N ARG A 118 -7.34 -21.80 -11.17
CA ARG A 118 -6.83 -23.14 -10.83
C ARG A 118 -7.86 -24.26 -11.11
N ILE A 119 -9.15 -23.99 -10.96
CA ILE A 119 -10.22 -24.95 -11.24
C ILE A 119 -10.29 -25.25 -12.73
N VAL A 120 -10.11 -24.22 -13.56
CA VAL A 120 -10.11 -24.34 -15.03
C VAL A 120 -8.90 -25.14 -15.50
N SER A 121 -7.71 -24.87 -14.94
CA SER A 121 -6.53 -25.68 -15.23
C SER A 121 -6.70 -27.13 -14.76
N ASP A 122 -7.29 -27.36 -13.59
CA ASP A 122 -7.53 -28.71 -13.06
C ASP A 122 -8.58 -29.47 -13.90
N ASN A 123 -9.64 -28.79 -14.37
CA ASN A 123 -10.65 -29.36 -15.27
C ASN A 123 -10.08 -29.68 -16.66
N LEU A 124 -9.29 -28.77 -17.24
CA LEU A 124 -8.63 -28.99 -18.52
C LEU A 124 -7.63 -30.16 -18.43
N LEU A 125 -6.83 -30.21 -17.36
CA LEU A 125 -5.97 -31.36 -17.08
C LEU A 125 -6.78 -32.64 -16.86
N PHE A 126 -7.94 -32.60 -16.20
CA PHE A 126 -8.82 -33.75 -16.02
C PHE A 126 -9.49 -34.22 -17.33
N ASN A 127 -9.72 -33.31 -18.27
CA ASN A 127 -10.24 -33.62 -19.60
C ASN A 127 -9.13 -34.14 -20.53
N LEU A 128 -7.88 -33.69 -20.35
CA LEU A 128 -6.72 -34.11 -21.15
C LEU A 128 -5.97 -35.33 -20.60
N SER A 129 -6.12 -35.66 -19.31
CA SER A 129 -5.30 -36.70 -18.67
C SER A 129 -6.05 -37.98 -18.33
N LYS A 130 -5.37 -39.11 -18.59
CA LYS A 130 -5.11 -40.11 -17.54
C LYS A 130 -3.66 -40.09 -17.03
N LYS A 131 -2.73 -39.49 -17.78
CA LYS A 131 -1.40 -39.08 -17.31
C LYS A 131 -0.74 -38.31 -18.46
N ASN A 132 -0.53 -37.01 -18.31
CA ASN A 132 0.57 -36.30 -18.96
C ASN A 132 0.75 -34.96 -18.23
N LYS A 133 1.89 -34.83 -17.55
CA LYS A 133 2.35 -33.56 -16.97
C LYS A 133 2.84 -32.69 -18.13
N ILE A 134 2.07 -31.68 -18.49
CA ILE A 134 2.63 -30.55 -19.22
C ILE A 134 3.07 -29.55 -18.16
N ALA A 135 4.38 -29.30 -18.13
CA ALA A 135 5.01 -28.33 -17.27
C ALA A 135 4.38 -26.96 -17.54
N ALA A 136 3.73 -26.39 -16.52
CA ALA A 136 3.43 -24.98 -16.51
C ALA A 136 4.76 -24.23 -16.53
N GLN A 137 5.14 -23.71 -17.69
CA GLN A 137 6.07 -22.60 -17.75
C GLN A 137 5.34 -21.42 -17.10
N GLU A 138 5.57 -21.26 -15.79
CA GLU A 138 5.52 -19.93 -15.20
C GLU A 138 6.49 -19.07 -16.02
N GLN A 139 5.94 -18.12 -16.77
CA GLN A 139 6.69 -16.96 -17.20
C GLN A 139 7.14 -16.25 -15.93
N SER A 140 8.29 -16.65 -15.41
CA SER A 140 9.10 -15.79 -14.57
C SER A 140 9.49 -14.62 -15.45
N ASP A 141 8.97 -13.42 -15.15
CA ASP A 141 9.53 -12.18 -15.65
C ASP A 141 11.05 -12.25 -15.48
N SER A 142 11.76 -12.43 -16.59
CA SER A 142 13.21 -12.47 -16.61
C SER A 142 13.72 -11.05 -16.38
N LYS A 143 13.74 -10.62 -15.11
CA LYS A 143 14.65 -9.56 -14.69
C LYS A 143 16.05 -10.09 -14.94
N GLN A 144 16.64 -9.70 -16.06
CA GLN A 144 18.06 -9.86 -16.36
C GLN A 144 18.86 -9.33 -15.16
N HIS A 145 19.24 -10.23 -14.25
CA HIS A 145 20.06 -9.88 -13.11
C HIS A 145 21.46 -9.65 -13.66
N ASN A 146 21.86 -8.38 -13.77
CA ASN A 146 23.24 -8.03 -14.03
C ASN A 146 24.09 -8.55 -12.87
N TYR A 147 24.64 -9.76 -13.00
CA TYR A 147 25.43 -10.43 -11.98
C TYR A 147 26.61 -9.56 -11.53
N LEU A 148 27.24 -8.85 -12.47
CA LEU A 148 28.30 -7.88 -12.19
C LEU A 148 27.82 -6.71 -11.33
N PHE A 149 26.63 -6.16 -11.60
CA PHE A 149 26.07 -5.08 -10.78
C PHE A 149 25.80 -5.56 -9.37
N ASN A 150 25.19 -6.75 -9.21
CA ASN A 150 24.93 -7.32 -7.89
C ASN A 150 26.23 -7.60 -7.12
N LEU A 151 27.25 -8.14 -7.79
CA LEU A 151 28.55 -8.41 -7.17
C LEU A 151 29.25 -7.12 -6.74
N LEU A 152 29.29 -6.10 -7.61
CA LEU A 152 29.83 -4.78 -7.27
C LEU A 152 29.07 -4.11 -6.13
N ALA A 153 27.74 -4.21 -6.14
CA ALA A 153 26.90 -3.68 -5.07
C ALA A 153 27.16 -4.40 -3.75
N TRP A 154 27.31 -5.73 -3.73
CA TRP A 154 27.73 -6.46 -2.52
C TRP A 154 29.13 -6.06 -2.04
N LEU A 155 30.11 -5.95 -2.94
CA LEU A 155 31.45 -5.46 -2.58
C LEU A 155 31.42 -4.06 -1.97
N SER A 156 30.56 -3.18 -2.50
CA SER A 156 30.41 -1.83 -1.96
C SER A 156 29.90 -1.81 -0.52
N THR A 157 29.08 -2.78 -0.10
CA THR A 157 28.60 -2.89 1.29
C THR A 157 29.72 -3.19 2.29
N ILE A 158 30.88 -3.66 1.82
CA ILE A 158 32.04 -3.95 2.65
C ILE A 158 33.06 -2.83 2.50
N VAL A 159 33.48 -2.56 1.27
CA VAL A 159 34.60 -1.66 0.97
C VAL A 159 34.28 -0.21 1.33
N ALA A 160 33.09 0.30 0.98
CA ALA A 160 32.76 1.70 1.24
C ALA A 160 32.64 2.00 2.75
N PRO A 161 31.94 1.19 3.57
CA PRO A 161 31.95 1.35 5.02
C PRO A 161 33.35 1.26 5.63
N LEU A 162 34.20 0.34 5.17
CA LEU A 162 35.58 0.21 5.65
C LEU A 162 36.40 1.47 5.38
N LEU A 163 36.28 2.03 4.18
CA LEU A 163 36.96 3.28 3.81
C LEU A 163 36.48 4.46 4.64
N ILE A 164 35.17 4.56 4.88
CA ILE A 164 34.59 5.64 5.70
C ILE A 164 35.08 5.51 7.16
N VAL A 165 35.04 4.32 7.73
CA VAL A 165 35.49 4.04 9.10
C VAL A 165 37.00 4.29 9.26
N TYR A 166 37.79 3.93 8.24
CA TYR A 166 39.21 4.27 8.20
C TYR A 166 39.42 5.80 8.23
N PHE A 167 38.65 6.55 7.45
CA PHE A 167 38.69 8.02 7.46
C PHE A 167 38.27 8.59 8.83
N LEU A 168 37.23 8.04 9.45
CA LEU A 168 36.76 8.46 10.77
C LEU A 168 37.78 8.21 11.88
N SER A 169 38.58 7.14 11.76
CA SER A 169 39.65 6.84 12.73
C SER A 169 40.81 7.83 12.69
N GLY A 170 40.95 8.60 11.60
CA GLY A 170 41.97 9.63 11.44
C GLY A 170 41.53 11.03 11.87
N LEU A 171 40.34 11.18 12.45
CA LEU A 171 39.85 12.47 12.96
C LEU A 171 40.53 12.85 14.28
N ASP A 172 40.53 14.15 14.62
CA ASP A 172 41.12 14.67 15.87
C ASP A 172 40.45 14.11 17.15
N TYR A 173 39.16 13.76 17.06
CA TYR A 173 38.36 13.11 18.10
C TYR A 173 37.69 11.85 17.52
N PRO A 174 38.46 10.76 17.32
CA PRO A 174 37.98 9.59 16.63
C PRO A 174 36.96 8.82 17.49
N PRO A 175 35.97 8.15 16.89
CA PRO A 175 35.07 7.28 17.65
C PRO A 175 35.84 6.10 18.25
N ASN A 176 35.37 5.60 19.39
CA ASN A 176 35.91 4.40 20.02
C ASN A 176 35.69 3.15 19.14
N GLN A 177 36.40 2.06 19.43
CA GLN A 177 36.32 0.82 18.62
C GLN A 177 34.88 0.30 18.48
N GLU A 178 34.10 0.27 19.56
CA GLU A 178 32.70 -0.17 19.53
C GLU A 178 31.81 0.77 18.70
N GLN A 179 32.05 2.09 18.79
CA GLN A 179 31.35 3.10 17.99
C GLN A 179 31.67 2.95 16.50
N LEU A 180 32.96 2.75 16.15
CA LEU A 180 33.41 2.48 14.78
C LEU A 180 32.76 1.22 14.20
N LEU A 181 32.66 0.14 15.00
CA LEU A 181 31.98 -1.09 14.60
C LEU A 181 30.49 -0.87 14.37
N LEU A 182 29.81 -0.12 15.23
CA LEU A 182 28.40 0.21 15.04
C LEU A 182 28.19 1.04 13.75
N ILE A 183 29.03 2.05 13.53
CA ILE A 183 29.00 2.88 12.33
C ILE A 183 29.26 2.03 11.08
N TYR A 184 30.20 1.09 11.14
CA TYR A 184 30.49 0.16 10.04
C TYR A 184 29.27 -0.66 9.65
N ILE A 185 28.63 -1.34 10.61
CA ILE A 185 27.45 -2.17 10.32
C ILE A 185 26.28 -1.31 9.84
N PHE A 186 26.13 -0.09 10.37
CA PHE A 186 25.09 0.84 9.92
C PHE A 186 25.29 1.29 8.47
N LEU A 187 26.50 1.70 8.11
CA LEU A 187 26.84 2.06 6.73
C LEU A 187 26.65 0.88 5.78
N SER A 188 27.06 -0.34 6.17
CA SER A 188 26.80 -1.55 5.39
C SER A 188 25.30 -1.76 5.15
N ALA A 189 24.46 -1.60 6.18
CA ALA A 189 23.01 -1.69 6.03
C ALA A 189 22.43 -0.61 5.10
N ILE A 190 22.97 0.62 5.16
CA ILE A 190 22.61 1.71 4.23
C ILE A 190 22.90 1.31 2.79
N PHE A 191 24.09 0.78 2.49
CA PHE A 191 24.42 0.35 1.13
C PHE A 191 23.52 -0.81 0.65
N MET A 192 23.16 -1.75 1.53
CA MET A 192 22.17 -2.79 1.20
C MET A 192 20.81 -2.19 0.80
N TRP A 193 20.36 -1.15 1.52
CA TRP A 193 19.13 -0.42 1.22
C TRP A 193 19.22 0.40 -0.08
N ILE A 194 20.32 1.12 -0.32
CA ILE A 194 20.54 1.93 -1.53
C ILE A 194 20.47 1.05 -2.77
N PHE A 195 21.19 -0.07 -2.77
CA PHE A 195 21.27 -0.97 -3.92
C PHE A 195 20.11 -1.97 -3.97
N LYS A 196 19.20 -1.96 -2.98
CA LYS A 196 18.07 -2.90 -2.86
C LYS A 196 18.51 -4.36 -3.02
N LEU A 197 19.64 -4.72 -2.40
CA LEU A 197 20.26 -6.05 -2.52
C LEU A 197 19.41 -7.17 -1.92
N VAL A 198 18.64 -6.82 -0.89
CA VAL A 198 17.80 -7.71 -0.10
C VAL A 198 16.49 -6.98 0.26
N PRO A 199 15.43 -7.71 0.70
CA PRO A 199 14.21 -7.09 1.22
C PRO A 199 14.49 -6.08 2.33
N GLU A 200 13.66 -5.04 2.46
CA GLU A 200 13.92 -3.86 3.32
C GLU A 200 14.15 -4.20 4.80
N PHE A 201 13.57 -5.28 5.31
CA PHE A 201 13.72 -5.71 6.70
C PHE A 201 15.03 -6.46 6.99
N VAL A 202 15.68 -7.03 5.96
CA VAL A 202 16.88 -7.87 6.12
C VAL A 202 18.07 -7.08 6.65
N PRO A 203 18.37 -5.85 6.18
CA PRO A 203 19.45 -5.04 6.75
C PRO A 203 19.21 -4.70 8.23
N ALA A 204 17.96 -4.58 8.68
CA ALA A 204 17.67 -4.38 10.11
C ALA A 204 17.98 -5.63 10.95
N LEU A 205 17.72 -6.83 10.42
CA LEU A 205 18.17 -8.08 11.04
C LEU A 205 19.70 -8.17 11.07
N TYR A 206 20.36 -7.73 9.99
CA TYR A 206 21.83 -7.63 9.95
C TYR A 206 22.36 -6.68 11.03
N LEU A 207 21.73 -5.52 11.25
CA LEU A 207 22.10 -4.62 12.36
C LEU A 207 21.94 -5.30 13.72
N LEU A 208 20.79 -5.93 13.97
CA LEU A 208 20.53 -6.67 15.22
C LEU A 208 21.58 -7.75 15.48
N LEU A 209 21.85 -8.56 14.46
CA LEU A 209 22.82 -9.64 14.52
C LEU A 209 24.24 -9.09 14.72
N GLY A 210 24.62 -8.03 14.02
CA GLY A 210 25.89 -7.34 14.18
C GLY A 210 26.10 -6.80 15.60
N MET A 211 25.10 -6.11 16.15
CA MET A 211 25.15 -5.57 17.53
C MET A 211 25.34 -6.67 18.58
N ILE A 212 24.69 -7.82 18.41
CA ILE A 212 24.78 -8.94 19.36
C ILE A 212 26.09 -9.72 19.20
N LEU A 213 26.45 -10.11 17.96
CA LEU A 213 27.64 -10.94 17.72
C LEU A 213 28.94 -10.20 18.04
N LEU A 214 28.99 -8.89 17.78
CA LEU A 214 30.12 -8.04 18.13
C LEU A 214 30.09 -7.59 19.60
N SER A 215 29.08 -8.00 20.38
CA SER A 215 28.90 -7.64 21.79
C SER A 215 28.92 -6.12 22.04
N LEU A 216 28.34 -5.34 21.12
CA LEU A 216 28.31 -3.86 21.19
C LEU A 216 27.41 -3.32 22.31
N ALA A 217 26.39 -4.09 22.69
CA ALA A 217 25.51 -3.75 23.79
C ALA A 217 24.93 -5.02 24.44
N PRO A 218 24.51 -4.95 25.71
CA PRO A 218 23.73 -6.00 26.34
C PRO A 218 22.52 -6.41 25.49
N VAL A 219 22.20 -7.71 25.46
CA VAL A 219 21.12 -8.27 24.63
C VAL A 219 19.77 -7.59 24.86
N HIS A 220 19.47 -7.20 26.11
CA HIS A 220 18.22 -6.51 26.42
C HIS A 220 18.12 -5.08 25.81
N ILE A 221 19.27 -4.42 25.58
CA ILE A 221 19.33 -3.13 24.88
C ILE A 221 19.30 -3.38 23.37
N ALA A 222 20.07 -4.36 22.88
CA ALA A 222 20.12 -4.69 21.46
C ALA A 222 18.79 -5.28 20.92
N LEU A 223 17.91 -5.78 21.78
CA LEU A 223 16.56 -6.24 21.41
C LEU A 223 15.46 -5.29 21.92
N SER A 224 15.81 -4.08 22.36
CA SER A 224 14.86 -3.19 23.04
C SER A 224 13.71 -2.71 22.17
N GLY A 225 13.92 -2.63 20.86
CA GLY A 225 12.86 -2.27 19.90
C GLY A 225 11.70 -3.27 19.83
N PHE A 226 11.90 -4.54 20.23
CA PHE A 226 10.84 -5.56 20.22
C PHE A 226 9.83 -5.40 21.34
N TYR A 227 10.15 -4.66 22.41
CA TYR A 227 9.20 -4.34 23.47
C TYR A 227 8.75 -2.87 23.46
N ALA A 228 9.12 -2.10 22.43
CA ALA A 228 8.77 -0.69 22.32
C ALA A 228 7.25 -0.47 22.16
N ASN A 229 6.73 0.62 22.72
CA ASN A 229 5.31 0.97 22.59
C ASN A 229 4.86 1.09 21.12
N ALA A 230 5.71 1.65 20.25
CA ALA A 230 5.43 1.78 18.82
C ALA A 230 5.22 0.42 18.12
N PHE A 231 5.96 -0.62 18.54
CA PHE A 231 5.84 -1.98 18.01
C PHE A 231 4.43 -2.54 18.23
N PHE A 232 3.96 -2.49 19.47
CA PHE A 232 2.63 -2.96 19.85
C PHE A 232 1.49 -2.09 19.30
N LEU A 233 1.72 -0.79 19.20
CA LEU A 233 0.75 0.13 18.60
C LEU A 233 0.51 -0.22 17.12
N ILE A 234 1.57 -0.51 16.35
CA ILE A 234 1.46 -0.85 14.92
C ILE A 234 0.72 -2.18 14.73
N ILE A 235 1.07 -3.21 15.51
CA ILE A 235 0.34 -4.50 15.48
C ILE A 235 -1.16 -4.26 15.66
N SER A 236 -1.52 -3.50 16.69
CA SER A 236 -2.90 -3.29 17.09
C SER A 236 -3.67 -2.46 16.08
N LEU A 237 -3.08 -1.36 15.58
CA LEU A 237 -3.69 -0.52 14.57
C LEU A 237 -3.85 -1.26 13.23
N SER A 238 -2.91 -2.14 12.86
CA SER A 238 -3.05 -2.98 11.67
C SER A 238 -4.24 -3.94 11.78
N ILE A 239 -4.47 -4.52 12.97
CA ILE A 239 -5.63 -5.38 13.24
C ILE A 239 -6.95 -4.57 13.15
N ILE A 240 -6.99 -3.37 13.73
CA ILE A 240 -8.14 -2.47 13.63
C ILE A 240 -8.36 -2.02 12.18
N GLY A 241 -7.30 -1.75 11.43
CA GLY A 241 -7.38 -1.46 9.99
C GLY A 241 -7.93 -2.64 9.17
N ALA A 242 -7.66 -3.88 9.59
CA ALA A 242 -8.13 -5.09 8.92
C ALA A 242 -9.66 -5.19 8.91
N ILE A 243 -10.33 -4.90 10.04
CA ILE A 243 -11.80 -5.00 10.10
C ILE A 243 -12.46 -3.98 9.16
N ILE A 244 -11.84 -2.81 8.98
CA ILE A 244 -12.30 -1.78 8.02
C ILE A 244 -12.17 -2.31 6.59
N GLY A 245 -11.01 -2.87 6.23
CA GLY A 245 -10.76 -3.43 4.91
C GLY A 245 -11.63 -4.65 4.56
N LEU A 246 -12.09 -5.41 5.56
CA LEU A 246 -13.04 -6.51 5.39
C LEU A 246 -14.50 -6.04 5.32
N SER A 247 -14.78 -4.84 5.82
CA SER A 247 -16.13 -4.28 5.83
C SER A 247 -16.44 -3.53 4.53
N ASN A 248 -17.72 -3.36 4.22
CA ASN A 248 -18.16 -2.51 3.12
C ASN A 248 -18.36 -1.04 3.55
N VAL A 249 -17.86 -0.62 4.72
CA VAL A 249 -18.10 0.75 5.25
C VAL A 249 -17.59 1.81 4.28
N SER A 250 -16.35 1.68 3.83
CA SER A 250 -15.74 2.64 2.89
C SER A 250 -16.51 2.71 1.57
N TYR A 251 -16.99 1.56 1.08
CA TYR A 251 -17.76 1.48 -0.16
C TYR A 251 -19.18 2.03 -0.01
N ARG A 252 -19.85 1.79 1.12
CA ARG A 252 -21.17 2.37 1.44
C ARG A 252 -21.09 3.90 1.57
N LEU A 253 -20.07 4.40 2.27
CA LEU A 253 -19.79 5.83 2.38
C LEU A 253 -19.60 6.45 0.99
N LEU A 254 -18.84 5.77 0.12
CA LEU A 254 -18.66 6.21 -1.25
C LEU A 254 -19.98 6.32 -2.02
N LEU A 255 -20.78 5.26 -2.09
CA LEU A 255 -22.03 5.28 -2.85
C LEU A 255 -22.96 6.38 -2.35
N TYR A 256 -22.98 6.62 -1.04
CA TYR A 256 -23.71 7.74 -0.45
C TYR A 256 -23.18 9.09 -0.93
N LEU A 257 -21.85 9.28 -0.93
CA LEU A 257 -21.23 10.51 -1.43
C LEU A 257 -21.47 10.72 -2.93
N LEU A 258 -21.35 9.68 -3.77
CA LEU A 258 -21.59 9.80 -5.21
C LEU A 258 -23.03 10.18 -5.53
N LYS A 259 -24.01 9.62 -4.81
CA LYS A 259 -25.44 9.95 -4.99
C LYS A 259 -25.77 11.43 -4.81
N PHE A 260 -24.98 12.15 -4.03
CA PHE A 260 -25.25 13.56 -3.78
C PHE A 260 -25.10 14.39 -5.06
N ASN A 261 -24.00 14.22 -5.81
CA ASN A 261 -23.77 14.98 -7.05
C ASN A 261 -22.70 14.35 -7.97
N VAL A 262 -22.91 13.13 -8.46
CA VAL A 262 -21.96 12.40 -9.32
C VAL A 262 -21.59 13.15 -10.62
N ASN A 263 -22.49 14.01 -11.11
CA ASN A 263 -22.29 14.76 -12.35
C ASN A 263 -21.39 16.00 -12.16
N SER A 264 -21.16 16.42 -10.91
CA SER A 264 -20.25 17.53 -10.61
C SER A 264 -18.81 17.06 -10.53
N LYS A 265 -17.95 17.66 -11.37
CA LYS A 265 -16.49 17.46 -11.31
C LYS A 265 -15.88 17.83 -9.98
N VAL A 266 -16.29 18.98 -9.45
CA VAL A 266 -15.76 19.49 -8.18
C VAL A 266 -16.11 18.50 -7.08
N TRP A 267 -17.33 17.95 -7.14
CA TRP A 267 -17.77 16.94 -6.22
C TRP A 267 -16.99 15.63 -6.34
N LEU A 268 -16.78 15.08 -7.54
CA LEU A 268 -15.97 13.86 -7.69
C LEU A 268 -14.54 14.02 -7.18
N HIS A 269 -13.91 15.16 -7.48
CA HIS A 269 -12.61 15.50 -6.94
C HIS A 269 -12.64 15.52 -5.41
N PHE A 270 -13.64 16.19 -4.84
CA PHE A 270 -13.82 16.26 -3.39
C PHE A 270 -14.03 14.87 -2.77
N VAL A 271 -14.87 14.01 -3.35
CA VAL A 271 -15.14 12.66 -2.85
C VAL A 271 -13.87 11.80 -2.84
N LEU A 272 -13.12 11.77 -3.94
CA LEU A 272 -11.87 10.99 -4.01
C LEU A 272 -10.80 11.52 -3.06
N PHE A 273 -10.66 12.84 -2.98
CA PHE A 273 -9.65 13.46 -2.12
C PHE A 273 -10.00 13.30 -0.63
N ILE A 274 -11.23 13.64 -0.23
CA ILE A 274 -11.68 13.61 1.16
C ILE A 274 -11.81 12.18 1.68
N SER A 275 -12.22 11.22 0.85
CA SER A 275 -12.23 9.81 1.28
C SER A 275 -10.83 9.36 1.70
N GLY A 276 -9.78 9.70 0.94
CA GLY A 276 -8.42 9.40 1.36
C GLY A 276 -7.94 10.18 2.58
N LEU A 277 -8.26 11.48 2.63
CA LEU A 277 -7.93 12.33 3.77
C LEU A 277 -8.56 11.82 5.06
N PHE A 278 -9.81 11.38 5.03
CA PHE A 278 -10.52 10.82 6.18
C PHE A 278 -9.95 9.46 6.62
N LEU A 279 -9.53 8.62 5.66
CA LEU A 279 -8.89 7.34 5.97
C LEU A 279 -7.48 7.50 6.55
N THR A 280 -6.84 8.66 6.34
CA THR A 280 -5.46 8.94 6.78
C THR A 280 -5.23 8.77 8.28
N PRO A 281 -6.02 9.39 9.19
CA PRO A 281 -5.86 9.15 10.63
C PRO A 281 -6.34 7.75 11.07
N ILE A 282 -7.21 7.09 10.30
CA ILE A 282 -7.90 5.87 10.71
C ILE A 282 -7.11 4.61 10.33
N ILE A 283 -6.59 4.55 9.11
CA ILE A 283 -5.91 3.38 8.57
C ILE A 283 -4.41 3.63 8.63
N PRO A 284 -3.68 2.91 9.50
CA PRO A 284 -2.27 3.18 9.77
C PRO A 284 -1.31 2.76 8.64
N SER A 285 -1.85 2.06 7.64
CA SER A 285 -1.12 1.57 6.49
C SER A 285 -1.52 2.35 5.25
N THR A 286 -0.55 3.04 4.63
CA THR A 286 -0.75 3.69 3.33
C THR A 286 -1.13 2.67 2.26
N ASN A 287 -0.57 1.45 2.30
CA ASN A 287 -0.95 0.39 1.38
C ASN A 287 -2.41 -0.07 1.61
N GLY A 288 -2.86 -0.10 2.87
CA GLY A 288 -4.26 -0.31 3.21
C GLY A 288 -5.18 0.74 2.56
N ARG A 289 -4.82 2.02 2.67
CA ARG A 289 -5.56 3.13 2.04
C ARG A 289 -5.55 3.04 0.51
N VAL A 290 -4.41 2.72 -0.08
CA VAL A 290 -4.27 2.48 -1.52
C VAL A 290 -5.25 1.41 -1.99
N SER A 291 -5.35 0.28 -1.29
CA SER A 291 -6.23 -0.83 -1.70
C SER A 291 -7.72 -0.43 -1.76
N ILE A 292 -8.16 0.42 -0.82
CA ILE A 292 -9.53 0.92 -0.75
C ILE A 292 -9.77 1.97 -1.83
N LEU A 293 -8.88 2.96 -1.92
CA LEU A 293 -9.02 4.10 -2.82
C LEU A 293 -8.79 3.74 -4.28
N TYR A 294 -8.03 2.67 -4.54
CA TYR A 294 -7.91 2.06 -5.86
C TYR A 294 -9.24 1.54 -6.39
N ASN A 295 -9.96 0.73 -5.60
CA ASN A 295 -11.27 0.19 -6.01
C ASN A 295 -12.24 1.34 -6.30
N LEU A 296 -12.26 2.31 -5.40
CA LEU A 296 -13.03 3.55 -5.54
C LEU A 296 -12.70 4.32 -6.84
N PHE A 297 -11.41 4.51 -7.12
CA PHE A 297 -10.96 5.22 -8.31
C PHE A 297 -11.42 4.50 -9.57
N ASN A 298 -11.17 3.19 -9.67
CA ASN A 298 -11.58 2.37 -10.82
C ASN A 298 -13.09 2.37 -11.03
N GLU A 299 -13.85 2.25 -9.95
CA GLU A 299 -15.30 2.27 -10.05
C GLU A 299 -15.80 3.62 -10.55
N THR A 300 -15.24 4.71 -10.04
CA THR A 300 -15.52 6.06 -10.53
C THR A 300 -15.18 6.20 -12.02
N MET A 301 -14.00 5.70 -12.45
CA MET A 301 -13.63 5.71 -13.87
C MET A 301 -14.61 4.92 -14.74
N SER A 302 -15.06 3.76 -14.26
CA SER A 302 -16.00 2.89 -14.97
C SER A 302 -17.40 3.48 -15.07
N LEU A 303 -17.89 4.09 -13.99
CA LEU A 303 -19.21 4.72 -13.92
C LEU A 303 -19.27 5.98 -14.79
N CYS A 304 -18.22 6.81 -14.71
CA CYS A 304 -18.15 8.06 -15.46
C CYS A 304 -17.66 7.87 -16.90
N GLN A 305 -17.26 6.64 -17.28
CA GLN A 305 -16.65 6.31 -18.58
C GLN A 305 -15.49 7.24 -18.96
N ILE A 306 -14.66 7.62 -17.98
CA ILE A 306 -13.58 8.59 -18.20
C ILE A 306 -12.44 7.90 -18.95
N PRO A 307 -12.02 8.40 -20.13
CA PRO A 307 -10.96 7.79 -20.90
C PRO A 307 -9.61 7.92 -20.18
N LYS A 308 -8.87 6.80 -20.13
CA LYS A 308 -7.51 6.76 -19.55
C LYS A 308 -6.61 7.80 -20.20
N GLY A 309 -5.79 8.46 -19.38
CA GLY A 309 -4.83 9.48 -19.82
C GLY A 309 -5.42 10.86 -20.12
N SER A 310 -6.74 11.01 -20.20
CA SER A 310 -7.40 12.32 -20.33
C SER A 310 -7.06 13.26 -19.17
N LEU A 311 -7.29 14.56 -19.36
CA LEU A 311 -7.02 15.53 -18.32
C LEU A 311 -7.90 15.32 -17.06
N GLU A 312 -9.14 14.87 -17.26
CA GLU A 312 -10.05 14.52 -16.16
C GLU A 312 -9.58 13.27 -15.41
N TYR A 313 -9.09 12.26 -16.13
CA TYR A 313 -8.46 11.09 -15.51
C TYR A 313 -7.27 11.50 -14.62
N GLN A 314 -6.36 12.34 -15.14
CA GLN A 314 -5.22 12.83 -14.37
C GLN A 314 -5.65 13.69 -13.16
N ARG A 315 -6.73 14.47 -13.27
CA ARG A 315 -7.29 15.25 -12.16
C ARG A 315 -7.75 14.35 -11.01
N LEU A 316 -8.54 13.33 -11.32
CA LEU A 316 -9.07 12.38 -10.33
C LEU A 316 -7.96 11.48 -9.77
N LEU A 317 -6.97 11.15 -10.60
CA LEU A 317 -5.78 10.43 -10.16
C LEU A 317 -4.98 11.27 -9.16
N ALA A 318 -4.76 12.56 -9.45
CA ALA A 318 -4.18 13.50 -8.51
C ALA A 318 -5.01 13.58 -7.23
N SER A 319 -6.34 13.78 -7.30
CA SER A 319 -7.23 13.77 -6.11
C SER A 319 -7.01 12.55 -5.23
N THR A 320 -6.97 11.37 -5.84
CA THR A 320 -6.84 10.09 -5.12
C THR A 320 -5.47 9.98 -4.45
N ILE A 321 -4.38 10.26 -5.17
CA ILE A 321 -3.01 10.23 -4.62
C ILE A 321 -2.82 11.29 -3.52
N GLY A 322 -3.37 12.48 -3.72
CA GLY A 322 -3.39 13.55 -2.73
C GLY A 322 -4.11 13.12 -1.46
N GLY A 323 -5.30 12.52 -1.59
CA GLY A 323 -6.04 11.95 -0.46
C GLY A 323 -5.26 10.86 0.27
N ILE A 324 -4.52 10.01 -0.46
CA ILE A 324 -3.69 8.94 0.12
C ILE A 324 -2.52 9.51 0.94
N SER A 325 -1.88 10.58 0.50
CA SER A 325 -0.52 10.89 0.98
C SER A 325 -0.31 12.30 1.54
N LEU A 326 -1.04 13.31 1.04
CA LEU A 326 -0.75 14.72 1.33
C LEU A 326 -0.72 15.04 2.83
N MET A 327 -1.68 14.51 3.58
CA MET A 327 -1.82 14.75 5.03
C MET A 327 -1.04 13.74 5.88
N SER A 328 -0.20 12.90 5.28
CA SER A 328 0.49 11.85 6.02
C SER A 328 1.43 12.32 7.13
N PRO A 329 2.21 13.40 6.96
CA PRO A 329 3.06 13.92 8.04
C PRO A 329 2.26 14.56 9.18
N ILE A 330 1.01 14.97 8.91
CA ILE A 330 0.15 15.69 9.84
C ILE A 330 -0.48 14.74 10.88
N PHE A 331 -0.77 13.51 10.48
CA PHE A 331 -1.33 12.49 11.36
C PHE A 331 -0.29 11.46 11.74
N LEU A 332 0.00 11.35 13.04
CA LEU A 332 0.96 10.38 13.58
C LEU A 332 0.65 8.94 13.16
N THR A 333 -0.63 8.56 13.08
CA THR A 333 -1.03 7.20 12.68
C THR A 333 -0.94 6.92 11.19
N SER A 334 -0.89 7.94 10.32
CA SER A 334 -1.02 7.77 8.87
C SER A 334 -0.02 6.80 8.26
N LYS A 335 1.20 6.85 8.75
CA LYS A 335 2.29 5.99 8.31
C LYS A 335 3.03 5.46 9.51
N THR A 336 3.40 4.20 9.41
CA THR A 336 4.19 3.52 10.42
C THR A 336 5.55 4.19 10.65
N ILE A 337 6.16 4.84 9.63
CA ILE A 337 7.41 5.60 9.79
C ILE A 337 7.28 6.81 10.72
N ASN A 338 6.09 7.42 10.84
CA ASN A 338 5.87 8.53 11.78
C ASN A 338 6.01 8.04 13.22
N LEU A 339 5.55 6.81 13.50
CA LEU A 339 5.67 6.16 14.80
C LEU A 339 7.12 5.74 15.10
N VAL A 340 7.88 5.30 14.08
CA VAL A 340 9.33 5.08 14.21
C VAL A 340 10.00 6.38 14.62
N ALA A 341 9.71 7.46 13.89
CA ALA A 341 10.33 8.76 14.12
C ALA A 341 9.99 9.32 15.51
N LEU A 342 8.74 9.18 15.96
CA LEU A 342 8.37 9.48 17.35
C LEU A 342 9.21 8.66 18.34
N GLY A 343 9.38 7.36 18.09
CA GLY A 343 10.20 6.48 18.94
C GLY A 343 11.70 6.82 19.00
N MET A 344 12.19 7.67 18.09
CA MET A 344 13.57 8.17 18.11
C MET A 344 13.76 9.41 19.00
N LEU A 345 12.66 10.01 19.49
CA LEU A 345 12.72 11.14 20.42
C LEU A 345 12.97 10.67 21.85
N SER A 346 13.32 11.62 22.72
CA SER A 346 13.42 11.38 24.17
C SER A 346 12.08 10.90 24.75
N SER A 347 12.10 10.17 25.86
CA SER A 347 10.87 9.67 26.52
C SER A 347 9.88 10.78 26.89
N GLN A 348 10.40 11.96 27.23
CA GLN A 348 9.59 13.15 27.53
C GLN A 348 8.89 13.68 26.28
N GLU A 349 9.60 13.82 25.17
CA GLU A 349 9.01 14.28 23.91
C GLU A 349 8.04 13.25 23.32
N GLN A 350 8.32 11.95 23.46
CA GLN A 350 7.40 10.88 23.08
C GLN A 350 6.07 10.98 23.81
N PHE A 351 6.08 11.41 25.07
CA PHE A 351 4.87 11.61 25.87
C PHE A 351 4.16 12.92 25.48
N SER A 352 4.90 14.00 25.26
CA SER A 352 4.32 15.29 24.88
C SER A 352 3.68 15.27 23.49
N PHE A 353 4.38 14.74 22.48
CA PHE A 353 3.94 14.74 21.08
C PHE A 353 3.07 13.53 20.71
N GLN A 354 2.24 13.05 21.64
CA GLN A 354 1.23 12.04 21.32
C GLN A 354 0.06 12.65 20.57
N PHE A 355 -0.40 11.93 19.53
CA PHE A 355 -1.64 12.11 18.77
C PHE A 355 -2.18 13.54 18.67
N TYR A 356 -2.86 14.03 19.71
CA TYR A 356 -3.44 15.37 19.79
C TYR A 356 -2.38 16.47 19.60
N TYR A 357 -1.30 16.45 20.38
CA TYR A 357 -0.31 17.52 20.33
C TYR A 357 0.51 17.46 19.03
N TRP A 358 0.80 16.26 18.51
CA TRP A 358 1.37 16.10 17.17
C TRP A 358 0.47 16.76 16.10
N PHE A 359 -0.82 16.44 16.10
CA PHE A 359 -1.77 16.98 15.15
C PHE A 359 -1.89 18.50 15.28
N LEU A 360 -1.99 19.02 16.50
CA LEU A 360 -2.06 20.46 16.76
C LEU A 360 -0.84 21.18 16.19
N SER A 361 0.36 20.70 16.50
CA SER A 361 1.62 21.30 16.06
C SER A 361 1.83 21.21 14.54
N ALA A 362 1.29 20.19 13.88
CA ALA A 362 1.33 20.02 12.43
C ALA A 362 0.17 20.71 11.70
N SER A 363 -0.89 21.11 12.40
CA SER A 363 -2.18 21.50 11.81
C SER A 363 -2.09 22.68 10.84
N LEU A 364 -1.33 23.72 11.19
CA LEU A 364 -1.19 24.91 10.35
C LEU A 364 -0.49 24.58 9.01
N VAL A 365 0.57 23.77 9.05
CA VAL A 365 1.21 23.25 7.83
C VAL A 365 0.20 22.44 7.01
N GLY A 366 -0.60 21.59 7.68
CA GLY A 366 -1.67 20.83 7.04
C GLY A 366 -2.69 21.72 6.32
N LEU A 367 -3.17 22.78 6.96
CA LEU A 367 -4.12 23.74 6.38
C LEU A 367 -3.55 24.45 5.15
N ILE A 368 -2.29 24.89 5.21
CA ILE A 368 -1.62 25.54 4.08
C ILE A 368 -1.48 24.56 2.92
N LEU A 369 -1.05 23.32 3.19
CA LEU A 369 -0.96 22.28 2.17
C LEU A 369 -2.33 22.01 1.52
N LEU A 370 -3.41 21.93 2.30
CA LEU A 370 -4.76 21.74 1.75
C LEU A 370 -5.18 22.88 0.83
N ALA A 371 -4.98 24.12 1.26
CA ALA A 371 -5.34 25.31 0.48
C ALA A 371 -4.57 25.38 -0.86
N PHE A 372 -3.25 25.20 -0.81
CA PHE A 372 -2.42 25.21 -2.02
C PHE A 372 -2.65 23.98 -2.89
N TYR A 373 -2.92 22.81 -2.31
CA TYR A 373 -3.25 21.62 -3.08
C TYR A 373 -4.54 21.80 -3.88
N ALA A 374 -5.59 22.36 -3.25
CA ALA A 374 -6.84 22.70 -3.93
C ALA A 374 -6.60 23.72 -5.05
N LEU A 375 -5.80 24.76 -4.80
CA LEU A 375 -5.45 25.76 -5.80
C LEU A 375 -4.67 25.16 -6.98
N LEU A 376 -3.60 24.40 -6.71
CA LEU A 376 -2.75 23.80 -7.75
C LEU A 376 -3.49 22.76 -8.57
N THR A 377 -4.33 21.94 -7.94
CA THR A 377 -5.15 20.97 -8.67
C THR A 377 -6.21 21.65 -9.55
N TRP A 378 -6.79 22.75 -9.08
CA TRP A 378 -7.66 23.58 -9.90
C TRP A 378 -6.93 24.20 -11.11
N LEU A 379 -5.74 24.78 -10.90
CA LEU A 379 -4.94 25.41 -11.97
C LEU A 379 -4.42 24.41 -13.01
N LEU A 380 -3.84 23.29 -12.58
CA LEU A 380 -3.15 22.35 -13.48
C LEU A 380 -4.10 21.41 -14.24
N PHE A 381 -5.28 21.15 -13.67
CA PHE A 381 -6.19 20.11 -14.19
C PHE A 381 -7.59 20.63 -14.55
N SER A 382 -7.76 21.95 -14.65
CA SER A 382 -9.00 22.54 -15.18
C SER A 382 -9.31 22.01 -16.58
N ASN A 383 -10.54 21.55 -16.80
CA ASN A 383 -10.99 20.97 -18.07
C ASN A 383 -12.50 21.15 -18.27
N ASN A 384 -12.98 20.87 -19.50
CA ASN A 384 -14.39 21.00 -19.91
C ASN A 384 -15.13 19.65 -20.09
N HIS A 385 -14.64 18.55 -19.50
CA HIS A 385 -15.38 17.28 -19.45
C HIS A 385 -16.81 17.47 -18.92
N THR A 386 -17.77 16.60 -19.23
CA THR A 386 -19.07 16.61 -18.56
C THR A 386 -19.43 15.18 -18.23
N ASN A 387 -19.89 14.97 -17.00
CA ASN A 387 -20.33 13.65 -16.58
C ASN A 387 -21.84 13.62 -16.73
N ASN A 388 -22.34 12.61 -17.42
CA ASN A 388 -23.76 12.38 -17.58
C ASN A 388 -24.06 10.95 -17.15
N ILE A 389 -24.09 10.75 -15.85
CA ILE A 389 -24.26 9.43 -15.24
C ILE A 389 -25.72 9.28 -14.83
N ASP A 390 -26.29 8.14 -15.16
CA ASP A 390 -27.62 7.76 -14.70
C ASP A 390 -27.57 7.46 -13.19
N ILE A 391 -28.21 8.32 -12.40
CA ILE A 391 -28.30 8.19 -10.94
C ILE A 391 -29.03 6.91 -10.53
N ASP A 392 -29.88 6.35 -11.40
CA ASP A 392 -30.62 5.13 -11.10
C ASP A 392 -29.70 3.90 -11.04
N SER A 393 -28.61 3.88 -11.81
CA SER A 393 -27.55 2.84 -11.70
C SER A 393 -26.88 2.82 -10.31
N LEU A 394 -26.70 3.99 -9.66
CA LEU A 394 -26.18 4.10 -8.29
C LEU A 394 -27.20 3.63 -7.25
N LYS A 395 -28.50 3.81 -7.52
CA LYS A 395 -29.56 3.31 -6.63
C LYS A 395 -29.56 1.78 -6.61
N GLU A 396 -29.43 1.13 -7.76
CA GLU A 396 -29.34 -0.32 -7.87
C GLU A 396 -28.12 -0.89 -7.10
N GLN A 397 -26.93 -0.30 -7.24
CA GLN A 397 -25.74 -0.71 -6.49
C GLN A 397 -25.93 -0.64 -4.97
N THR A 398 -26.64 0.39 -4.50
CA THR A 398 -26.92 0.53 -3.07
C THR A 398 -27.96 -0.46 -2.57
N GLN A 399 -28.93 -0.81 -3.41
CA GLN A 399 -29.91 -1.86 -3.09
C GLN A 399 -29.24 -3.23 -3.01
N ILE A 400 -28.25 -3.51 -3.86
CA ILE A 400 -27.44 -4.73 -3.82
C ILE A 400 -26.64 -4.83 -2.51
N LEU A 401 -26.11 -3.70 -2.00
CA LEU A 401 -25.39 -3.68 -0.71
C LEU A 401 -26.26 -4.09 0.49
N GLY A 402 -27.58 -3.92 0.39
CA GLY A 402 -28.52 -4.26 1.44
C GLY A 402 -28.30 -3.48 2.75
N LYS A 403 -28.76 -4.08 3.85
CA LYS A 403 -28.68 -3.50 5.20
C LYS A 403 -27.24 -3.47 5.72
N ILE A 404 -26.97 -2.61 6.70
CA ILE A 404 -25.67 -2.54 7.38
C ILE A 404 -25.37 -3.91 8.00
N THR A 405 -24.21 -4.46 7.66
CA THR A 405 -23.76 -5.77 8.15
C THR A 405 -23.15 -5.66 9.55
N ALA A 406 -23.13 -6.76 10.31
CA ALA A 406 -22.50 -6.79 11.63
C ALA A 406 -21.01 -6.40 11.57
N THR A 407 -20.31 -6.79 10.51
CA THR A 407 -18.92 -6.41 10.23
C THR A 407 -18.75 -4.91 10.01
N GLU A 408 -19.72 -4.24 9.39
CA GLU A 408 -19.71 -2.78 9.22
C GLU A 408 -19.92 -2.06 10.57
N VAL A 409 -20.85 -2.54 11.40
CA VAL A 409 -21.07 -2.00 12.75
C VAL A 409 -19.82 -2.16 13.61
N LEU A 410 -19.18 -3.33 13.56
CA LEU A 410 -17.94 -3.60 14.29
C LEU A 410 -16.78 -2.72 13.80
N ALA A 411 -16.66 -2.50 12.49
CA ALA A 411 -15.65 -1.61 11.94
C ALA A 411 -15.83 -0.17 12.45
N ILE A 412 -17.04 0.40 12.30
CA ILE A 412 -17.34 1.76 12.78
C ILE A 412 -17.17 1.85 14.31
N GLY A 413 -17.70 0.87 15.04
CA GLY A 413 -17.59 0.78 16.50
C GLY A 413 -16.14 0.73 16.97
N SER A 414 -15.29 -0.05 16.31
CA SER A 414 -13.86 -0.14 16.66
C SER A 414 -13.14 1.20 16.49
N ILE A 415 -13.43 1.95 15.42
CA ILE A 415 -12.86 3.29 15.21
C ILE A 415 -13.31 4.24 16.32
N LEU A 416 -14.62 4.29 16.61
CA LEU A 416 -15.16 5.16 17.63
C LEU A 416 -14.61 4.83 19.02
N ILE A 417 -14.57 3.55 19.37
CA ILE A 417 -14.00 3.08 20.65
C ILE A 417 -12.52 3.45 20.74
N PHE A 418 -11.74 3.25 19.67
CA PHE A 418 -10.33 3.62 19.65
C PHE A 418 -10.13 5.12 19.87
N ILE A 419 -10.91 5.96 19.18
CA ILE A 419 -10.87 7.43 19.36
C ILE A 419 -11.17 7.79 20.82
N ILE A 420 -12.23 7.22 21.41
CA ILE A 420 -12.58 7.46 22.81
C ILE A 420 -11.42 7.06 23.72
N MET A 421 -10.83 5.87 23.54
CA MET A 421 -9.69 5.39 24.32
C MET A 421 -8.48 6.34 24.26
N VAL A 422 -8.16 6.87 23.07
CA VAL A 422 -7.08 7.84 22.89
C VAL A 422 -7.37 9.13 23.66
N PHE A 423 -8.59 9.67 23.59
CA PHE A 423 -8.95 10.89 24.31
C PHE A 423 -9.02 10.70 25.83
N THR A 424 -9.38 9.51 26.31
CA THR A 424 -9.39 9.18 27.73
C THR A 424 -8.04 8.76 28.30
N SER A 425 -6.98 8.69 27.46
CA SER A 425 -5.66 8.19 27.85
C SER A 425 -5.05 8.92 29.04
N ASN A 426 -5.26 10.23 29.12
CA ASN A 426 -4.81 11.09 30.21
C ASN A 426 -5.52 10.83 31.55
N ILE A 427 -6.68 10.17 31.55
CA ILE A 427 -7.45 9.89 32.77
C ILE A 427 -6.90 8.64 33.46
N HIS A 428 -6.66 7.58 32.71
CA HIS A 428 -6.22 6.29 33.25
C HIS A 428 -4.70 6.07 33.14
N ASN A 429 -3.95 7.02 32.57
CA ASN A 429 -2.48 7.01 32.43
C ASN A 429 -1.92 5.71 31.81
N MET A 430 -2.68 5.07 30.90
CA MET A 430 -2.22 3.88 30.20
C MET A 430 -1.69 4.27 28.82
N PRO A 431 -0.52 3.73 28.40
CA PRO A 431 -0.03 3.96 27.05
C PRO A 431 -1.04 3.49 26.00
N ILE A 432 -1.18 4.30 24.94
CA ILE A 432 -2.16 4.07 23.87
C ILE A 432 -1.92 2.72 23.16
N SER A 433 -0.68 2.23 23.13
CA SER A 433 -0.31 0.91 22.63
C SER A 433 -1.11 -0.21 23.32
N TRP A 434 -1.26 -0.17 24.64
CA TRP A 434 -1.98 -1.19 25.41
C TRP A 434 -3.49 -1.10 25.24
N LEU A 435 -4.04 0.11 25.13
CA LEU A 435 -5.46 0.30 24.81
C LEU A 435 -5.78 -0.26 23.41
N ALA A 436 -4.90 -0.03 22.44
CA ALA A 436 -5.04 -0.56 21.10
C ALA A 436 -4.99 -2.10 21.11
N ILE A 437 -4.08 -2.71 21.89
CA ILE A 437 -4.02 -4.17 22.06
C ILE A 437 -5.33 -4.70 22.64
N LEU A 438 -5.87 -4.05 23.68
CA LEU A 438 -7.13 -4.46 24.31
C LEU A 438 -8.28 -4.49 23.29
N LEU A 439 -8.36 -3.47 22.44
CA LEU A 439 -9.35 -3.41 21.36
C LEU A 439 -9.10 -4.46 20.27
N ALA A 440 -7.85 -4.69 19.88
CA ALA A 440 -7.49 -5.73 18.93
C ALA A 440 -7.85 -7.13 19.48
N PHE A 441 -7.55 -7.38 20.75
CA PHE A 441 -7.92 -8.60 21.46
C PHE A 441 -9.44 -8.80 21.47
N SER A 442 -10.22 -7.77 21.77
CA SER A 442 -11.69 -7.90 21.81
C SER A 442 -12.29 -8.25 20.45
N LEU A 443 -11.74 -7.73 19.34
CA LEU A 443 -12.15 -8.09 17.99
C LEU A 443 -11.91 -9.58 17.67
N PHE A 444 -10.81 -10.16 18.15
CA PHE A 444 -10.57 -11.60 18.03
C PHE A 444 -11.45 -12.42 18.98
N ALA A 445 -11.60 -11.99 20.22
CA ALA A 445 -12.41 -12.67 21.23
C ALA A 445 -13.89 -12.76 20.82
N LEU A 446 -14.41 -11.72 20.16
CA LEU A 446 -15.77 -11.68 19.60
C LEU A 446 -15.93 -12.47 18.30
N GLY A 447 -14.84 -13.04 17.75
CA GLY A 447 -14.86 -13.79 16.49
C GLY A 447 -15.01 -12.92 15.23
N ALA A 448 -14.88 -11.59 15.35
CA ALA A 448 -14.97 -10.66 14.23
C ALA A 448 -13.79 -10.83 13.25
N LEU A 449 -12.63 -11.21 13.78
CA LEU A 449 -11.42 -11.48 13.01
C LEU A 449 -10.96 -12.93 13.21
N LYS A 450 -10.48 -13.54 12.13
CA LYS A 450 -9.94 -14.91 12.12
C LYS A 450 -8.41 -14.88 12.06
N ARG A 451 -7.77 -16.01 12.38
CA ARG A 451 -6.30 -16.17 12.28
C ARG A 451 -5.71 -15.73 10.94
N LYS A 452 -6.41 -15.99 9.83
CA LYS A 452 -5.99 -15.55 8.49
C LYS A 452 -5.84 -14.02 8.42
N ASN A 453 -6.75 -13.28 9.05
CA ASN A 453 -6.74 -11.83 9.06
C ASN A 453 -5.56 -11.28 9.87
N PHE A 454 -5.20 -11.93 10.98
CA PHE A 454 -4.01 -11.56 11.76
C PHE A 454 -2.74 -11.64 10.89
N ASN A 455 -2.54 -12.77 10.20
CA ASN A 455 -1.36 -12.97 9.38
C ASN A 455 -1.29 -12.03 8.18
N SER A 456 -2.43 -11.71 7.56
CA SER A 456 -2.46 -10.89 6.34
C SER A 456 -2.53 -9.39 6.60
N ALA A 457 -3.02 -8.95 7.77
CA ALA A 457 -3.19 -7.54 8.08
C ALA A 457 -1.90 -6.89 8.61
N ILE A 458 -1.07 -7.67 9.29
CA ILE A 458 0.16 -7.19 9.89
C ILE A 458 1.28 -7.23 8.86
N ASP A 459 1.95 -6.09 8.68
CA ASP A 459 3.17 -5.98 7.89
C ASP A 459 4.36 -6.42 8.74
N TRP A 460 4.63 -7.73 8.74
CA TRP A 460 5.70 -8.34 9.54
C TRP A 460 7.09 -7.86 9.12
N ASP A 461 7.28 -7.64 7.82
CA ASP A 461 8.52 -7.09 7.26
C ASP A 461 8.80 -5.72 7.89
N PHE A 462 7.80 -4.85 7.91
CA PHE A 462 7.92 -3.55 8.54
C PHE A 462 8.13 -3.65 10.07
N LEU A 463 7.45 -4.56 10.77
CA LEU A 463 7.63 -4.70 12.23
C LEU A 463 9.04 -5.11 12.60
N ILE A 464 9.66 -6.01 11.83
CA ILE A 464 11.06 -6.41 12.03
C ILE A 464 11.99 -5.22 11.77
N LEU A 465 11.74 -4.49 10.68
CA LEU A 465 12.48 -3.26 10.36
C LEU A 465 12.39 -2.24 11.52
N LEU A 466 11.19 -1.94 11.99
CA LEU A 466 10.93 -1.05 13.12
C LEU A 466 11.70 -1.49 14.38
N ALA A 467 11.58 -2.75 14.77
CA ALA A 467 12.22 -3.26 15.98
C ALA A 467 13.76 -3.18 15.87
N GLY A 468 14.33 -3.54 14.71
CA GLY A 468 15.77 -3.45 14.48
C GLY A 468 16.28 -2.01 14.55
N LEU A 469 15.54 -1.06 13.99
CA LEU A 469 15.91 0.35 13.99
C LEU A 469 15.77 1.03 15.34
N LEU A 470 14.70 0.77 16.08
CA LEU A 470 14.55 1.29 17.44
C LEU A 470 15.63 0.71 18.37
N SER A 471 15.97 -0.57 18.19
CA SER A 471 17.08 -1.18 18.92
C SER A 471 18.41 -0.52 18.56
N PHE A 472 18.65 -0.24 17.27
CA PHE A 472 19.82 0.48 16.80
C PHE A 472 19.93 1.88 17.43
N THR A 473 18.85 2.66 17.45
CA THR A 473 18.83 3.98 18.10
C THR A 473 19.19 3.88 19.59
N ASN A 474 18.63 2.90 20.31
CA ASN A 474 18.95 2.69 21.73
C ASN A 474 20.40 2.27 21.96
N VAL A 475 20.97 1.47 21.06
CA VAL A 475 22.40 1.10 21.11
C VAL A 475 23.30 2.29 20.77
N MET A 476 22.90 3.18 19.84
CA MET A 476 23.63 4.42 19.58
C MET A 476 23.73 5.29 20.82
N THR A 477 22.62 5.48 21.55
CA THR A 477 22.61 6.23 22.81
C THR A 477 23.41 5.52 23.90
N TYR A 478 23.33 4.19 24.00
CA TYR A 478 24.13 3.40 24.94
C TYR A 478 25.64 3.54 24.69
N LEU A 479 26.05 3.58 23.42
CA LEU A 479 27.45 3.78 23.01
C LEU A 479 27.85 5.26 22.94
N GLU A 480 26.99 6.19 23.33
CA GLU A 480 27.25 7.64 23.33
C GLU A 480 27.64 8.19 21.94
N ILE A 481 27.16 7.54 20.86
CA ILE A 481 27.43 8.00 19.49
C ILE A 481 26.69 9.31 19.20
N ASP A 482 25.54 9.51 19.82
CA ASP A 482 24.81 10.78 19.81
C ASP A 482 25.70 11.93 20.28
N ILE A 483 26.44 11.76 21.37
CA ILE A 483 27.39 12.77 21.89
C ILE A 483 28.53 13.01 20.89
N TRP A 484 29.09 11.95 20.30
CA TRP A 484 30.14 12.05 19.30
C TRP A 484 29.68 12.80 18.04
N ILE A 485 28.49 12.51 17.54
CA ILE A 485 27.89 13.23 16.39
C ILE A 485 27.70 14.71 16.74
N SER A 486 27.16 15.02 17.92
CA SER A 486 26.93 16.40 18.35
C SER A 486 28.22 17.22 18.40
N HIS A 487 29.35 16.64 18.84
CA HIS A 487 30.66 17.32 18.87
C HIS A 487 31.06 17.87 17.49
N TYR A 488 30.98 17.04 16.45
CA TYR A 488 31.32 17.43 15.08
C TYR A 488 30.26 18.26 14.37
N MET A 489 29.01 18.18 14.81
CA MET A 489 27.88 18.87 14.19
C MET A 489 27.49 20.17 14.89
N ASN A 490 28.33 20.69 15.79
CA ASN A 490 28.12 21.99 16.43
C ASN A 490 27.96 23.15 15.43
N TRP A 491 28.58 23.08 14.26
CA TRP A 491 28.36 24.08 13.20
C TRP A 491 26.90 24.10 12.71
N LEU A 492 26.20 22.96 12.75
CA LEU A 492 24.81 22.85 12.34
C LEU A 492 23.88 23.52 13.37
N SER A 493 24.19 23.41 14.67
CA SER A 493 23.43 24.12 15.71
C SER A 493 23.60 25.64 15.58
N VAL A 494 24.80 26.12 15.18
CA VAL A 494 25.02 27.53 14.84
C VAL A 494 24.16 27.98 13.67
N ILE A 495 24.04 27.19 12.60
CA ILE A 495 23.16 27.51 11.45
C ILE A 495 21.71 27.58 11.89
N ILE A 496 21.26 26.60 12.68
CA ILE A 496 19.90 26.55 13.23
C ILE A 496 19.57 27.82 14.00
N ASN A 497 20.47 28.25 14.88
CA ASN A 497 20.29 29.43 15.73
C ASN A 497 20.42 30.74 14.95
N TYR A 498 21.28 30.80 13.92
CA TYR A 498 21.46 32.01 13.10
C TYR A 498 20.31 32.23 12.12
N SER A 499 19.87 31.17 11.43
CA SER A 499 18.76 31.22 10.49
C SER A 499 18.06 29.88 10.38
N PHE A 500 16.97 29.73 11.13
CA PHE A 500 16.09 28.56 11.03
C PHE A 500 15.60 28.34 9.59
N ILE A 501 15.28 29.41 8.86
CA ILE A 501 14.86 29.33 7.45
C ILE A 501 15.98 28.77 6.56
N GLY A 502 17.22 29.23 6.77
CA GLY A 502 18.39 28.70 6.06
C GLY A 502 18.63 27.22 6.35
N PHE A 503 18.48 26.81 7.61
CA PHE A 503 18.53 25.40 8.00
C PHE A 503 17.47 24.56 7.26
N VAL A 504 16.19 25.00 7.27
CA VAL A 504 15.10 24.32 6.56
C VAL A 504 15.39 24.24 5.07
N ALA A 505 15.95 25.28 4.46
CA ALA A 505 16.27 25.31 3.03
C ALA A 505 17.31 24.26 2.67
N ILE A 506 18.44 24.22 3.40
CA ILE A 506 19.50 23.23 3.23
C ILE A 506 18.95 21.82 3.43
N LEU A 507 18.21 21.61 4.53
CA LEU A 507 17.63 20.30 4.86
C LEU A 507 16.65 19.84 3.76
N SER A 508 15.83 20.74 3.22
CA SER A 508 14.92 20.42 2.13
C SER A 508 15.65 20.00 0.85
N VAL A 509 16.78 20.63 0.51
CA VAL A 509 17.59 20.24 -0.66
C VAL A 509 18.23 18.87 -0.42
N VAL A 510 18.80 18.65 0.76
CA VAL A 510 19.41 17.37 1.15
C VAL A 510 18.40 16.24 1.08
N ILE A 511 17.20 16.42 1.65
CA ILE A 511 16.11 15.43 1.59
C ILE A 511 15.73 15.15 0.14
N PHE A 512 15.59 16.20 -0.69
CA PHE A 512 15.23 16.04 -2.10
C PHE A 512 16.25 15.13 -2.83
N LEU A 513 17.55 15.40 -2.67
CA LEU A 513 18.62 14.63 -3.29
C LEU A 513 18.61 13.17 -2.83
N PHE A 514 18.47 12.92 -1.52
CA PHE A 514 18.36 11.56 -1.01
C PHE A 514 17.11 10.84 -1.54
N ARG A 515 15.98 11.53 -1.66
CA ARG A 515 14.72 10.96 -2.18
C ARG A 515 14.76 10.61 -3.66
N LEU A 516 15.73 11.11 -4.43
CA LEU A 516 15.96 10.66 -5.81
C LEU A 516 16.47 9.22 -5.87
N MET A 517 17.20 8.77 -4.84
CA MET A 517 17.87 7.46 -4.83
C MET A 517 17.27 6.49 -3.81
N MET A 518 16.74 7.00 -2.70
CA MET A 518 16.35 6.20 -1.54
C MET A 518 14.84 6.25 -1.26
N PRO A 519 14.22 5.13 -0.80
CA PRO A 519 12.85 5.08 -0.30
C PRO A 519 12.60 5.98 0.93
N ILE A 520 11.31 6.28 1.18
CA ILE A 520 10.88 7.26 2.21
C ILE A 520 11.42 6.87 3.58
N ASN A 521 11.20 5.62 3.98
CA ASN A 521 11.52 5.13 5.32
C ASN A 521 13.01 5.33 5.62
N ILE A 522 13.88 4.92 4.69
CA ILE A 522 15.34 4.98 4.85
C ILE A 522 15.84 6.42 5.01
N VAL A 523 15.34 7.35 4.18
CA VAL A 523 15.73 8.77 4.28
C VAL A 523 15.32 9.35 5.63
N VAL A 524 14.11 9.04 6.10
CA VAL A 524 13.63 9.51 7.41
C VAL A 524 14.52 9.00 8.53
N ILE A 525 14.81 7.70 8.55
CA ILE A 525 15.63 7.07 9.60
C ILE A 525 17.05 7.63 9.60
N LEU A 526 17.69 7.69 8.43
CA LEU A 526 19.06 8.16 8.30
C LEU A 526 19.21 9.60 8.77
N LEU A 527 18.33 10.49 8.29
CA LEU A 527 18.39 11.89 8.65
C LEU A 527 17.94 12.15 10.08
N ALA A 528 16.90 11.46 10.58
CA ALA A 528 16.48 11.60 11.97
C ALA A 528 17.56 11.11 12.92
N GLY A 529 18.23 9.98 12.63
CA GLY A 529 19.29 9.43 13.49
C GLY A 529 20.50 10.37 13.63
N ILE A 530 20.78 11.17 12.61
CA ILE A 530 21.87 12.16 12.64
C ILE A 530 21.39 13.48 13.27
N LEU A 531 20.21 13.97 12.89
CA LEU A 531 19.77 15.33 13.19
C LEU A 531 19.05 15.46 14.54
N VAL A 532 18.43 14.40 15.05
CA VAL A 532 17.75 14.43 16.37
C VAL A 532 18.74 14.68 17.51
N PRO A 533 19.89 13.97 17.61
CA PRO A 533 20.93 14.28 18.60
C PRO A 533 21.51 15.69 18.50
N VAL A 534 21.53 16.27 17.31
CA VAL A 534 22.02 17.65 17.13
C VAL A 534 20.97 18.66 17.58
N ALA A 535 19.69 18.36 17.36
CA ALA A 535 18.57 19.21 17.73
C ALA A 535 18.38 19.33 19.25
N THR A 536 18.69 18.29 20.03
CA THR A 536 18.57 18.32 21.50
C THR A 536 19.46 19.37 22.16
N ASN A 537 20.54 19.78 21.49
CA ASN A 537 21.48 20.80 21.95
C ASN A 537 21.24 22.18 21.30
N SER A 538 20.09 22.39 20.67
CA SER A 538 19.74 23.61 19.91
C SER A 538 18.45 24.26 20.45
N SER A 539 18.13 25.46 19.96
CA SER A 539 16.89 26.19 20.33
C SER A 539 15.62 25.64 19.66
N VAL A 540 15.75 24.55 18.89
CA VAL A 540 14.68 23.90 18.14
C VAL A 540 14.31 22.58 18.78
N SER A 541 13.02 22.33 19.00
CA SER A 541 12.57 21.01 19.45
C SER A 541 12.96 19.91 18.43
N PRO A 542 13.58 18.81 18.88
CA PRO A 542 13.83 17.62 18.06
C PRO A 542 12.61 17.14 17.26
N TRP A 543 11.40 17.27 17.82
CA TRP A 543 10.16 16.97 17.09
C TRP A 543 10.02 17.78 15.79
N LEU A 544 10.37 19.07 15.80
CA LEU A 544 10.21 19.93 14.63
C LEU A 544 11.14 19.49 13.49
N VAL A 545 12.37 19.07 13.83
CA VAL A 545 13.34 18.52 12.88
C VAL A 545 12.80 17.23 12.27
N ILE A 546 12.29 16.31 13.08
CA ILE A 546 11.62 15.09 12.60
C ILE A 546 10.44 15.41 11.70
N PHE A 547 9.59 16.35 12.11
CA PHE A 547 8.41 16.74 11.34
C PHE A 547 8.79 17.28 9.96
N ILE A 548 9.83 18.12 9.86
CA ILE A 548 10.36 18.62 8.59
C ILE A 548 10.89 17.47 7.73
N ILE A 549 11.64 16.52 8.33
CA ILE A 549 12.15 15.34 7.62
C ILE A 549 10.99 14.52 7.04
N LEU A 550 9.97 14.22 7.85
CA LEU A 550 8.77 13.49 7.41
C LEU A 550 8.02 14.26 6.30
N LEU A 551 7.85 15.57 6.48
CA LEU A 551 7.13 16.45 5.55
C LEU A 551 7.76 16.42 4.15
N PHE A 552 9.07 16.62 4.05
CA PHE A 552 9.76 16.67 2.76
C PHE A 552 10.01 15.27 2.18
N SER A 553 10.25 14.26 3.04
CA SER A 553 10.41 12.87 2.60
C SER A 553 9.13 12.32 1.97
N GLU A 554 7.96 12.86 2.36
CA GLU A 554 6.64 12.57 1.78
C GLU A 554 6.47 13.19 0.39
N SER A 555 7.41 12.97 -0.51
CA SER A 555 7.41 13.43 -1.90
C SER A 555 7.64 12.25 -2.84
N HIS A 556 7.08 12.31 -4.03
CA HIS A 556 7.32 11.33 -5.09
C HIS A 556 7.65 12.04 -6.39
N THR A 557 8.89 11.88 -6.84
CA THR A 557 9.38 12.40 -8.11
C THR A 557 9.21 11.37 -9.23
N TYR A 558 9.37 10.08 -8.91
CA TYR A 558 9.13 8.97 -9.84
C TYR A 558 8.19 7.95 -9.20
N ASN A 559 7.41 7.24 -10.05
CA ASN A 559 6.47 6.21 -9.61
C ASN A 559 7.12 5.11 -8.74
N PHE A 560 8.45 4.94 -8.83
CA PHE A 560 9.19 3.90 -8.12
C PHE A 560 9.81 4.32 -6.78
N THR A 561 9.86 5.62 -6.42
CA THR A 561 10.51 6.07 -5.16
C THR A 561 9.58 6.05 -3.95
N ALA A 562 8.28 5.82 -4.18
CA ALA A 562 7.27 5.67 -3.15
C ALA A 562 6.50 4.36 -3.38
N SER A 563 6.65 3.39 -2.46
CA SER A 563 6.06 2.05 -2.57
C SER A 563 4.55 2.09 -2.76
N TYR A 564 3.84 2.94 -2.03
CA TYR A 564 2.38 3.07 -2.11
C TYR A 564 1.90 3.55 -3.49
N ILE A 565 2.71 4.34 -4.19
CA ILE A 565 2.39 4.85 -5.54
C ILE A 565 2.58 3.74 -6.56
N LEU A 566 3.68 2.99 -6.45
CA LEU A 566 3.88 1.79 -7.25
C LEU A 566 2.74 0.78 -7.05
N SER A 567 2.31 0.57 -5.81
CA SER A 567 1.15 -0.27 -5.47
C SER A 567 -0.15 0.26 -6.09
N PHE A 568 -0.36 1.58 -6.08
CA PHE A 568 -1.56 2.18 -6.69
C PHE A 568 -1.56 2.03 -8.21
N PHE A 569 -0.47 2.40 -8.89
CA PHE A 569 -0.33 2.33 -10.35
C PHE A 569 -0.36 0.88 -10.87
N SER A 570 0.26 -0.06 -10.15
CA SER A 570 0.16 -1.49 -10.48
C SER A 570 -1.26 -2.01 -10.33
N ALA A 571 -2.01 -1.56 -9.33
CA ALA A 571 -3.41 -1.93 -9.15
C ALA A 571 -4.29 -1.44 -10.31
N ILE A 572 -4.18 -0.17 -10.72
CA ILE A 572 -4.92 0.39 -11.88
C ILE A 572 -4.42 -0.12 -13.24
N LYS A 573 -3.36 -0.93 -13.26
CA LYS A 573 -2.68 -1.40 -14.48
C LYS A 573 -2.37 -0.23 -15.40
N ASP A 574 -1.77 0.80 -14.83
CA ASP A 574 -1.37 2.00 -15.53
C ASP A 574 0.11 2.26 -15.23
N SER A 575 0.91 2.31 -16.28
CA SER A 575 2.34 2.60 -16.21
C SER A 575 2.68 3.92 -16.88
N ALA A 576 1.67 4.70 -17.29
CA ALA A 576 1.89 5.95 -17.99
C ALA A 576 2.55 6.99 -17.07
N PHE A 577 3.46 7.76 -17.67
CA PHE A 577 4.07 8.91 -17.01
C PHE A 577 3.24 10.16 -17.29
N TYR A 578 2.73 10.80 -16.24
CA TYR A 578 1.91 12.00 -16.34
C TYR A 578 2.70 13.25 -15.92
N GLY A 579 3.16 14.02 -16.91
CA GLY A 579 3.97 15.23 -16.67
C GLY A 579 3.31 16.24 -15.73
N ARG A 580 2.00 16.47 -15.84
CA ARG A 580 1.27 17.40 -14.95
C ARG A 580 1.23 16.96 -13.49
N ILE A 581 1.20 15.65 -13.25
CA ILE A 581 1.26 15.09 -11.89
C ILE A 581 2.66 15.30 -11.32
N LEU A 582 3.71 15.10 -12.12
CA LEU A 582 5.08 15.47 -11.71
C LEU A 582 5.17 16.97 -11.39
N THR A 583 4.65 17.85 -12.25
CA THR A 583 4.62 19.30 -12.02
C THR A 583 3.91 19.64 -10.70
N LEU A 584 2.76 19.01 -10.43
CA LEU A 584 2.05 19.17 -9.15
C LEU A 584 2.96 18.79 -7.97
N GLN A 585 3.68 17.67 -8.03
CA GLN A 585 4.57 17.23 -6.95
C GLN A 585 5.75 18.17 -6.72
N ILE A 586 6.36 18.67 -7.80
CA ILE A 586 7.46 19.65 -7.71
C ILE A 586 6.97 20.95 -7.06
N LEU A 587 5.81 21.45 -7.51
CA LEU A 587 5.21 22.66 -6.91
C LEU A 587 4.85 22.45 -5.44
N LEU A 588 4.31 21.28 -5.09
CA LEU A 588 4.02 20.93 -3.69
C LEU A 588 5.28 20.87 -2.82
N TYR A 589 6.44 20.54 -3.39
CA TYR A 589 7.71 20.62 -2.67
C TYR A 589 8.02 22.07 -2.24
N GLY A 590 7.82 23.03 -3.14
CA GLY A 590 7.93 24.46 -2.84
C GLY A 590 6.87 24.94 -1.84
N VAL A 591 5.63 24.45 -1.97
CA VAL A 591 4.54 24.76 -1.01
C VAL A 591 4.88 24.26 0.39
N LYS A 592 5.49 23.07 0.54
CA LYS A 592 5.94 22.57 1.86
C LYS A 592 6.94 23.51 2.51
N PHE A 593 7.91 23.99 1.74
CA PHE A 593 8.87 24.98 2.23
C PHE A 593 8.19 26.28 2.68
N LEU A 594 7.29 26.81 1.87
CA LEU A 594 6.49 27.98 2.22
C LEU A 594 5.60 27.75 3.45
N ALA A 595 5.00 26.56 3.58
CA ALA A 595 4.16 26.18 4.71
C ALA A 595 4.95 26.13 6.02
N VAL A 596 6.19 25.64 5.99
CA VAL A 596 7.10 25.67 7.14
C VAL A 596 7.39 27.11 7.55
N ILE A 597 7.73 27.99 6.60
CA ILE A 597 8.02 29.41 6.90
C ILE A 597 6.81 30.12 7.52
N ILE A 598 5.62 29.96 6.93
CA ILE A 598 4.39 30.58 7.43
C ILE A 598 4.02 30.04 8.82
N SER A 599 4.43 28.81 9.15
CA SER A 599 4.11 28.20 10.44
C SER A 599 5.08 28.58 11.57
N ILE A 600 6.15 29.32 11.29
CA ILE A 600 7.12 29.76 12.31
C ILE A 600 6.45 30.49 13.49
N PRO A 601 5.61 31.53 13.28
CA PRO A 601 4.99 32.25 14.40
C PRO A 601 4.09 31.34 15.26
N PHE A 602 3.44 30.36 14.63
CA PHE A 602 2.60 29.39 15.32
C PHE A 602 3.43 28.47 16.22
N TRP A 603 4.57 27.97 15.74
CA TRP A 603 5.48 27.16 16.56
C TRP A 603 6.14 27.95 17.68
N VAL A 604 6.44 29.23 17.47
CA VAL A 604 6.90 30.13 18.55
C VAL A 604 5.81 30.28 19.63
N SER A 605 4.54 30.46 19.23
CA SER A 605 3.43 30.56 20.19
C SER A 605 3.19 29.28 21.00
N LEU A 606 3.53 28.12 20.43
CA LEU A 606 3.43 26.82 21.09
C LEU A 606 4.69 26.46 21.92
N GLY A 607 5.75 27.27 21.87
CA GLY A 607 7.02 27.00 22.54
C GLY A 607 7.86 25.88 21.91
N ILE A 608 7.55 25.48 20.67
CA ILE A 608 8.25 24.42 19.92
C ILE A 608 9.55 24.95 19.31
N LEU A 609 9.56 26.24 19.00
CA LEU A 609 10.67 26.96 18.42
C LEU A 609 10.95 28.20 19.29
N SER A 610 12.16 28.31 19.82
CA SER A 610 12.65 29.56 20.41
C SER A 610 13.56 30.27 19.38
N LEU A 611 13.12 31.44 18.92
CA LEU A 611 13.86 32.33 18.03
C LEU A 611 14.45 33.51 18.81
#